data_AF-A0A0B7B9L8-F1
#
_entry.id   AF-A0A0B7B9L8-F1
#
_cell.length_a   1.000
_cell.length_b   1.000
_cell.length_c   1.000
_cell.angle_alpha   90.00
_cell.angle_beta   90.00
_cell.angle_gamma   90.00
#
_symmetry.space_group_name_H-M   'P 1'
#
loop_
_entity.id
_entity.type
_entity.pdbx_description
1 polymer ?
#
loop_
_entity_poly.entity_id
_entity_poly.type
_entity_poly.pdbx_seq_one_letter_code
_entity_poly.pdbx_strand_id
1 'polypeptide(L)'
;MHIKWMARQLVSPKCRSQVLMAGLLLCFMCAIFMGIALIVDSAGFKKVSFQLNDEVQTKSTEDHTLCVLVPFRNRFEELLEFAPHVHKFLNRQNVNHKLVVINQQDQFRFNRASLIKDRKSV
;
A
#
# COMPACT_ATOMS: atom_id res chain seq x y z
N MET A 1 32.09 -43.22 -38.17
CA MET A 1 31.91 -42.03 -39.02
C MET A 1 30.41 -41.78 -39.16
N HIS A 2 29.98 -40.51 -39.14
CA HIS A 2 28.74 -40.08 -39.82
C HIS A 2 27.36 -40.13 -39.13
N ILE A 3 27.22 -39.70 -37.86
CA ILE A 3 25.91 -39.23 -37.36
C ILE A 3 26.12 -38.08 -36.38
N LYS A 4 26.20 -36.83 -36.86
CA LYS A 4 26.03 -35.68 -35.94
C LYS A 4 25.68 -34.32 -36.57
N TRP A 5 25.48 -34.20 -37.88
CA TRP A 5 25.44 -32.85 -38.48
C TRP A 5 24.40 -32.65 -39.58
N MET A 6 23.14 -33.06 -39.37
CA MET A 6 22.06 -32.67 -40.29
C MET A 6 20.74 -32.24 -39.61
N ALA A 7 20.78 -31.77 -38.36
CA ALA A 7 19.59 -31.22 -37.67
C ALA A 7 19.76 -29.76 -37.20
N ARG A 8 20.63 -28.99 -37.87
CA ARG A 8 20.91 -27.58 -37.52
C ARG A 8 20.69 -26.59 -38.67
N GLN A 9 19.79 -26.88 -39.60
CA GLN A 9 19.61 -26.05 -40.80
C GLN A 9 18.16 -26.07 -41.33
N LEU A 10 17.16 -25.56 -40.59
CA LEU A 10 15.84 -25.25 -41.16
C LEU A 10 15.12 -24.07 -40.46
N VAL A 11 15.83 -22.97 -40.15
CA VAL A 11 15.15 -21.69 -39.89
C VAL A 11 15.94 -20.58 -40.59
N SER A 12 15.31 -19.92 -41.56
CA SER A 12 15.93 -18.86 -42.36
C SER A 12 16.49 -17.74 -41.47
N PRO A 13 17.59 -17.06 -41.86
CA PRO A 13 18.19 -15.99 -41.03
C PRO A 13 17.19 -14.87 -40.70
N LYS A 14 16.20 -14.64 -41.57
CA LYS A 14 15.07 -13.73 -41.35
C LYS A 14 14.16 -14.23 -40.21
N CYS A 15 13.82 -15.51 -40.19
CA CYS A 15 12.96 -16.12 -39.19
C CYS A 15 13.67 -16.28 -37.82
N ARG A 16 14.98 -16.55 -37.79
CA ARG A 16 15.76 -16.59 -36.53
C ARG A 16 15.82 -15.23 -35.85
N SER A 17 16.11 -14.16 -36.61
CA SER A 17 16.09 -12.79 -36.09
C SER A 17 14.69 -12.39 -35.65
N GLN A 18 13.65 -12.73 -36.42
CA GLN A 18 12.25 -12.43 -36.07
C GLN A 18 11.80 -13.10 -34.76
N VAL A 19 12.17 -14.35 -34.50
CA VAL A 19 11.84 -15.04 -33.24
C VAL A 19 12.53 -14.37 -32.04
N LEU A 20 13.80 -13.96 -32.19
CA LEU A 20 14.53 -13.23 -31.14
C LEU A 20 13.92 -11.85 -30.87
N MET A 21 13.55 -11.12 -31.92
CA MET A 21 12.91 -9.80 -31.78
C MET A 21 11.53 -9.90 -31.14
N ALA A 22 10.74 -10.92 -31.50
CA ALA A 22 9.43 -11.16 -30.86
C ALA A 22 9.58 -11.50 -29.37
N GLY A 23 10.59 -12.27 -28.99
CA GLY A 23 10.90 -12.56 -27.59
C GLY A 23 11.30 -11.32 -26.80
N LEU A 24 12.15 -10.46 -27.36
CA LEU A 24 12.57 -9.21 -26.73
C LEU A 24 11.37 -8.27 -26.51
N LEU A 25 10.50 -8.13 -27.52
CA LEU A 25 9.29 -7.32 -27.44
C LEU A 25 8.33 -7.86 -26.37
N LEU A 26 8.15 -9.19 -26.29
CA LEU A 26 7.33 -9.81 -25.25
C LEU A 26 7.89 -9.54 -23.85
N CYS A 27 9.19 -9.71 -23.65
CA CYS A 27 9.85 -9.39 -22.38
C CYS A 27 9.68 -7.92 -21.99
N PHE A 28 9.80 -7.00 -22.95
CA PHE A 28 9.64 -5.57 -22.70
C PHE A 28 8.19 -5.23 -22.33
N MET A 29 7.20 -5.83 -23.03
CA MET A 29 5.78 -5.65 -22.70
C MET A 29 5.42 -6.23 -21.34
N CYS A 30 5.94 -7.40 -20.98
CA CYS A 30 5.76 -7.98 -19.65
C CYS A 30 6.39 -7.10 -18.56
N ALA A 31 7.59 -6.55 -18.79
CA ALA A 31 8.25 -5.65 -17.84
C ALA A 31 7.46 -4.34 -17.64
N ILE A 32 6.94 -3.75 -18.72
CA ILE A 32 6.07 -2.56 -18.66
C ILE A 32 4.79 -2.87 -17.89
N PHE A 33 4.14 -4.01 -18.18
CA PHE A 33 2.90 -4.40 -17.51
C PHE A 33 3.11 -4.59 -16.00
N MET A 34 4.17 -5.29 -15.60
CA MET A 34 4.54 -5.45 -14.18
C MET A 34 4.85 -4.10 -13.53
N GLY A 35 5.55 -3.21 -14.23
CA GLY A 35 5.84 -1.85 -13.74
C GLY A 35 4.57 -1.02 -13.53
N ILE A 36 3.62 -1.05 -14.48
CA ILE A 36 2.34 -0.36 -14.35
C ILE A 36 1.51 -0.94 -13.21
N ALA A 37 1.46 -2.27 -13.07
CA ALA A 37 0.75 -2.93 -11.97
C ALA A 37 1.29 -2.49 -10.59
N LEU A 38 2.61 -2.38 -10.44
CA LEU A 38 3.24 -1.85 -9.23
C LEU A 38 2.91 -0.37 -8.97
N ILE A 39 2.83 0.45 -10.02
CA ILE A 39 2.45 1.86 -9.88
C ILE A 39 0.98 1.98 -9.45
N VAL A 40 0.07 1.18 -10.02
CA VAL A 40 -1.35 1.18 -9.66
C VAL A 40 -1.56 0.78 -8.20
N ASP A 41 -0.80 -0.20 -7.70
CA ASP A 41 -0.82 -0.58 -6.28
C ASP A 41 -0.31 0.57 -5.38
N SER A 42 0.77 1.24 -5.81
CA SER A 42 1.27 2.45 -5.12
C SER A 42 0.28 3.61 -5.12
N ALA A 43 -0.56 3.75 -6.16
CA ALA A 43 -1.59 4.78 -6.25
C ALA A 43 -2.73 4.53 -5.25
N GLY A 44 -3.05 3.26 -4.98
CA GLY A 44 -3.95 2.86 -3.89
C GLY A 44 -3.43 3.32 -2.53
N PHE A 45 -2.14 3.07 -2.25
CA PHE A 45 -1.46 3.54 -1.04
C PHE A 45 -1.40 5.08 -0.93
N LYS A 46 -1.17 5.77 -2.05
CA LYS A 46 -1.11 7.23 -2.10
C LYS A 46 -2.49 7.88 -1.86
N LYS A 47 -3.56 7.24 -2.32
CA LYS A 47 -4.95 7.67 -2.06
C LYS A 47 -5.32 7.58 -0.59
N VAL A 48 -4.90 6.50 0.09
CA VAL A 48 -5.12 6.31 1.52
C VAL A 48 -4.35 7.35 2.33
N SER A 49 -3.07 7.58 2.01
CA SER A 49 -2.26 8.58 2.71
C SER A 49 -2.74 10.01 2.46
N PHE A 50 -3.29 10.31 1.28
CA PHE A 50 -3.96 11.58 1.01
C PHE A 50 -5.23 11.76 1.86
N GLN A 51 -6.03 10.70 2.06
CA GLN A 51 -7.18 10.75 2.98
C GLN A 51 -6.80 10.88 4.46
N LEU A 52 -5.58 10.49 4.87
CA LEU A 52 -5.11 10.63 6.25
C LEU A 52 -4.56 12.03 6.57
N ASN A 53 -4.30 12.86 5.55
CA ASN A 53 -3.82 14.24 5.71
C ASN A 53 -4.92 15.29 5.62
N ASP A 54 -6.17 14.90 5.34
CA ASP A 54 -7.29 15.82 5.48
C ASP A 54 -7.53 16.05 6.96
N GLU A 55 -7.13 17.23 7.44
CA GLU A 55 -7.73 17.84 8.61
C GLU A 55 -9.23 18.04 8.34
N VAL A 56 -10.02 16.98 8.53
CA VAL A 56 -11.48 17.06 8.47
C VAL A 56 -11.96 17.77 9.73
N GLN A 57 -11.87 19.10 9.71
CA GLN A 57 -12.60 19.95 10.64
C GLN A 57 -14.08 19.92 10.24
N THR A 58 -14.83 18.97 10.79
CA THR A 58 -16.29 19.09 10.85
C THR A 58 -16.62 20.23 11.80
N LYS A 59 -16.92 21.39 11.21
CA LYS A 59 -17.30 22.60 11.91
C LYS A 59 -18.73 22.43 12.48
N SER A 60 -18.85 22.08 13.75
CA SER A 60 -20.12 22.16 14.49
C SER A 60 -19.90 22.46 15.98
N THR A 61 -20.96 23.00 16.58
CA THR A 61 -21.01 23.88 17.74
C THR A 61 -21.14 23.17 19.10
N GLU A 62 -20.21 22.27 19.43
CA GLU A 62 -20.09 21.64 20.76
C GLU A 62 -18.59 21.53 21.12
N ASP A 63 -18.21 21.93 22.33
CA ASP A 63 -16.82 22.24 22.77
C ASP A 63 -15.84 21.04 22.84
N HIS A 64 -16.25 19.85 22.40
CA HIS A 64 -15.49 18.62 22.60
C HIS A 64 -15.29 17.83 21.31
N THR A 65 -14.01 17.65 20.94
CA THR A 65 -13.58 16.80 19.82
C THR A 65 -13.04 15.47 20.36
N LEU A 66 -13.59 14.35 19.90
CA LEU A 66 -13.12 13.01 20.28
C LEU A 66 -11.81 12.66 19.56
N CYS A 67 -10.71 12.49 20.31
CA CYS A 67 -9.46 12.01 19.74
C CYS A 67 -9.35 10.48 19.89
N VAL A 68 -9.32 9.77 18.76
CA VAL A 68 -9.17 8.31 18.70
C VAL A 68 -7.71 7.97 18.42
N LEU A 69 -6.98 7.54 19.45
CA LEU A 69 -5.60 7.07 19.31
C LEU A 69 -5.58 5.59 18.91
N VAL A 70 -4.98 5.31 17.76
CA VAL A 70 -4.86 3.95 17.20
C VAL A 70 -3.40 3.53 17.30
N PRO A 71 -3.02 2.69 18.29
CA PRO A 71 -1.69 2.12 18.33
C PRO A 71 -1.53 1.15 17.15
N PHE A 72 -0.47 1.32 16.38
CA PHE A 72 -0.21 0.59 15.16
C PHE A 72 1.14 -0.14 15.24
N ARG A 73 1.16 -1.40 14.81
CA ARG A 73 2.39 -2.20 14.67
C ARG A 73 2.21 -3.22 13.55
N ASN A 74 2.90 -3.06 12.43
CA ASN A 74 2.99 -4.03 11.32
C ASN A 74 1.64 -4.63 10.84
N ARG A 75 0.55 -3.87 10.92
CA ARG A 75 -0.83 -4.35 10.67
C ARG A 75 -1.57 -3.41 9.71
N PHE A 76 -0.91 -3.14 8.58
CA PHE A 76 -1.33 -2.11 7.62
C PHE A 76 -2.66 -2.43 6.97
N GLU A 77 -2.87 -3.68 6.55
CA GLU A 77 -4.12 -4.14 5.94
C GLU A 77 -5.31 -3.97 6.89
N GLU A 78 -5.14 -4.33 8.16
CA GLU A 78 -6.20 -4.18 9.16
C GLU A 78 -6.48 -2.69 9.46
N LEU A 79 -5.45 -1.84 9.47
CA LEU A 79 -5.62 -0.38 9.63
C LEU A 79 -6.40 0.22 8.46
N LEU A 80 -6.15 -0.25 7.24
CA LEU A 80 -6.85 0.19 6.02
C LEU A 80 -8.35 -0.11 6.09
N GLU A 81 -8.76 -1.21 6.71
CA GLU A 81 -10.17 -1.53 6.91
C GLU A 81 -10.76 -0.79 8.12
N PHE A 82 -10.00 -0.71 9.22
CA PHE A 82 -10.45 -0.14 10.48
C PHE A 82 -10.71 1.37 10.41
N ALA A 83 -9.75 2.15 9.91
CA ALA A 83 -9.83 3.62 9.89
C ALA A 83 -11.08 4.15 9.17
N PRO A 84 -11.41 3.74 7.94
CA PRO A 84 -12.62 4.20 7.26
C PRO A 84 -13.90 3.67 7.91
N HIS A 85 -13.87 2.49 8.54
CA HIS A 85 -15.03 1.94 9.23
C HIS A 85 -15.40 2.79 10.45
N VAL A 86 -14.43 3.07 11.33
CA VAL A 86 -14.64 3.89 12.53
C VAL A 86 -14.98 5.33 12.18
N HIS A 87 -14.33 5.90 11.17
CA HIS A 87 -14.65 7.25 10.70
C HIS A 87 -16.11 7.36 10.24
N LYS A 88 -16.57 6.40 9.43
CA LYS A 88 -17.98 6.34 8.99
C LYS A 88 -18.94 6.14 10.17
N PHE A 89 -18.58 5.29 11.14
CA PHE A 89 -19.39 5.04 12.32
C PHE A 89 -19.58 6.32 13.16
N LEU A 90 -18.49 7.02 13.48
CA LEU A 90 -18.54 8.25 14.28
C LEU A 90 -19.21 9.42 13.55
N ASN A 91 -19.03 9.53 12.23
CA ASN A 91 -19.77 10.50 11.41
C ASN A 91 -21.28 10.24 11.43
N ARG A 92 -21.71 8.97 11.38
CA ARG A 92 -23.15 8.62 11.49
C ARG A 92 -23.73 8.95 12.86
N GLN A 93 -22.90 8.95 13.90
CA GLN A 93 -23.28 9.38 15.25
C GLN A 93 -23.19 10.90 15.45
N ASN A 94 -22.81 11.66 14.42
CA ASN A 94 -22.61 13.10 14.48
C ASN A 94 -21.58 13.54 15.55
N VAL A 95 -20.56 12.70 15.78
CA VAL A 95 -19.48 12.98 16.74
C VAL A 95 -18.30 13.61 16.00
N ASN A 96 -17.92 14.82 16.41
CA ASN A 96 -16.69 15.45 15.93
C ASN A 96 -15.48 14.67 16.45
N HIS A 97 -14.62 14.17 15.56
CA HIS A 97 -13.53 13.29 15.96
C HIS A 97 -12.29 13.39 15.07
N LYS A 98 -11.12 13.07 15.66
CA LYS A 98 -9.82 12.98 14.98
C LYS A 98 -9.21 11.61 15.22
N LEU A 99 -8.81 10.91 14.16
CA LEU A 99 -8.10 9.63 14.25
C LEU A 99 -6.60 9.89 14.19
N VAL A 100 -5.86 9.45 15.21
CA VAL A 100 -4.40 9.60 15.30
C VAL A 100 -3.77 8.22 15.39
N VAL A 101 -3.04 7.83 14.34
CA VAL A 101 -2.34 6.54 14.28
C VAL A 101 -0.94 6.71 14.86
N ILE A 102 -0.63 5.94 15.91
CA ILE A 102 0.68 5.97 16.57
C ILE A 102 1.43 4.69 16.22
N ASN A 103 2.45 4.81 15.38
CA ASN A 103 3.29 3.68 14.99
C ASN A 103 4.31 3.36 16.10
N GLN A 104 4.24 2.16 16.67
CA GLN A 104 5.19 1.69 17.66
C GLN A 104 6.31 0.89 16.97
N GLN A 105 7.48 1.51 16.77
CA GLN A 105 8.66 0.88 16.14
C GLN A 105 9.46 -0.04 17.07
N ASP A 106 9.07 -0.19 18.33
CA ASP A 106 9.90 -0.86 19.32
C ASP A 106 9.75 -2.40 19.28
N GLN A 107 10.87 -3.11 19.43
CA GLN A 107 10.94 -4.59 19.42
C GLN A 107 10.35 -5.23 20.69
N PHE A 108 10.06 -4.44 21.73
CA PHE A 108 9.48 -4.93 22.97
C PHE A 108 8.03 -5.40 22.84
N ARG A 109 7.57 -6.21 23.81
CA ARG A 109 6.19 -6.71 23.88
C ARG A 109 5.21 -5.54 24.00
N PHE A 110 4.08 -5.66 23.32
CA PHE A 110 3.00 -4.67 23.23
C PHE A 110 2.56 -4.21 24.63
N ASN A 111 2.85 -2.94 24.98
CA ASN A 111 2.46 -2.35 26.26
C ASN A 111 1.27 -1.40 26.03
N ARG A 112 0.05 -1.87 26.32
CA ARG A 112 -1.20 -1.08 26.20
C ARG A 112 -1.24 0.15 27.11
N ALA A 113 -0.41 0.22 28.15
CA ALA A 113 -0.49 1.26 29.19
C ALA A 113 0.56 2.38 29.05
N SER A 114 1.61 2.21 28.25
CA SER A 114 2.71 3.19 28.20
C SER A 114 2.34 4.47 27.43
N LEU A 115 1.55 4.35 26.37
CA LEU A 115 1.22 5.47 25.47
C LEU A 115 0.26 6.52 26.06
N ILE A 116 -0.38 6.22 27.20
CA ILE A 116 -1.30 7.14 27.88
C ILE A 116 -0.57 8.01 28.93
N LYS A 117 0.62 7.59 29.40
CA LYS A 117 1.30 8.22 30.55
C LYS A 117 2.15 9.44 30.24
N ASP A 118 2.57 9.66 28.99
CA ASP A 118 3.56 10.70 28.66
C ASP A 118 2.98 12.13 28.58
N ARG A 119 1.69 12.32 28.91
CA ARG A 119 1.06 13.66 29.01
C ARG A 119 0.70 14.08 30.43
N LYS A 120 1.39 13.54 31.45
CA LYS A 120 1.21 13.92 32.87
C LYS A 120 2.52 14.26 33.59
N SER A 121 3.50 14.82 32.88
CA SER A 121 4.69 15.39 33.50
C SER A 121 5.24 16.55 32.68
N VAL A 122 4.60 17.72 32.76
CA VAL A 122 5.18 19.05 33.08
C VAL A 122 4.00 19.96 33.43
#